data_AF-A0A971N176-F1
#
_entry.id   AF-A0A971N176-F1
#
_cell.length_a   1.000
_cell.length_b   1.000
_cell.length_c   1.000
_cell.angle_alpha   90.00
_cell.angle_beta   90.00
_cell.angle_gamma   90.00
#
_symmetry.space_group_name_H-M   'P 1'
#
loop_
_entity.id
_entity.type
_entity.pdbx_description
1 polymer ?
#
loop_
_entity_poly.entity_id
_entity_poly.type
_entity_poly.pdbx_seq_one_letter_code
_entity_poly.pdbx_strand_id
1 'polypeptide(L)'
;MKKRLSAGLLCLCLILSLVTGTVFADDTDLNWTEFVTAMPDSGYLEDASGNVSISAPEGLAWLASLVNGLNGQTPNNFSGRTITLTEDIDLDGHDWIPIGGEATAFSGSFDGNGKNITNMNVNLTSYESTGNVYAGLFGVAVNANLRNIIIDGTVSISGDAEKNFAGVIVAYLSGGSLTAASSQADVSIAAGSNKENYAGGIAGYNKGATIDGAMKFGILEIYSLMVGDSAGTGSFDDLYSPDIINNFAGGITGFNDSGQVKNSSAYDLISASSNNSWNFAGGIVGKNNAGRVEACTAAIGSVRSDGNSGMNYAGGTSGVNTGSILDCSNFNSVEATGDDLSLNYAGGIAGINYGEITRSFSGNTLTPG
;
A
#
# COMPACT_ATOMS: atom_id res chain seq x y z
N MET A 1 37.76 -39.29 -20.71
CA MET A 1 37.22 -38.87 -19.40
C MET A 1 37.85 -37.54 -19.01
N LYS A 2 37.13 -36.43 -19.18
CA LYS A 2 37.53 -35.09 -18.71
C LYS A 2 36.35 -34.53 -17.93
N LYS A 3 36.46 -34.49 -16.59
CA LYS A 3 35.48 -33.84 -15.71
C LYS A 3 35.82 -32.36 -15.63
N ARG A 4 34.85 -31.51 -15.96
CA ARG A 4 34.87 -30.06 -15.76
C ARG A 4 34.49 -29.77 -14.31
N LEU A 5 35.32 -29.01 -13.59
CA LEU A 5 34.94 -28.37 -12.33
C LEU A 5 33.99 -27.20 -12.65
N SER A 6 32.78 -27.23 -12.12
CA SER A 6 31.81 -26.14 -12.19
C SER A 6 31.97 -25.20 -11.00
N ALA A 7 31.95 -23.91 -11.29
CA ALA A 7 31.96 -22.79 -10.36
C ALA A 7 30.76 -22.85 -9.40
N GLY A 8 31.04 -22.82 -8.11
CA GLY A 8 30.05 -22.81 -7.04
C GLY A 8 30.73 -22.36 -5.75
N LEU A 9 31.28 -21.14 -5.75
CA LEU A 9 31.84 -20.53 -4.54
C LEU A 9 32.01 -19.01 -4.70
N LEU A 10 30.90 -18.29 -4.93
CA LEU A 10 30.93 -16.82 -4.90
C LEU A 10 29.56 -16.23 -4.51
N CYS A 11 29.05 -16.54 -3.31
CA CYS A 11 27.95 -15.76 -2.72
C CYS A 11 27.77 -15.96 -1.20
N LEU A 12 28.85 -15.99 -0.40
CA LEU A 12 28.72 -16.12 1.06
C LEU A 12 29.86 -15.50 1.88
N CYS A 13 30.37 -14.31 1.52
CA CYS A 13 31.40 -13.62 2.31
C CYS A 13 31.21 -12.08 2.32
N LEU A 14 30.03 -11.59 2.70
CA LEU A 14 29.83 -10.15 2.93
C LEU A 14 28.92 -9.82 4.14
N ILE A 15 28.91 -10.70 5.15
CA ILE A 15 28.36 -10.38 6.47
C ILE A 15 29.38 -10.83 7.51
N LEU A 16 30.41 -10.00 7.74
CA LEU A 16 31.12 -9.88 9.01
C LEU A 16 32.19 -8.78 8.88
N SER A 17 31.86 -7.56 9.28
CA SER A 17 32.74 -6.70 10.11
C SER A 17 32.12 -5.33 10.33
N LEU A 18 32.28 -4.85 11.58
CA LEU A 18 31.98 -3.52 12.12
C LEU A 18 30.59 -3.30 12.73
N VAL A 19 30.42 -3.73 13.99
CA VAL A 19 29.90 -2.82 15.03
C VAL A 19 30.68 -3.08 16.32
N THR A 20 31.61 -2.17 16.64
CA THR A 20 32.09 -1.94 18.00
C THR A 20 31.20 -0.89 18.63
N GLY A 21 30.61 -1.20 19.79
CA GLY A 21 29.96 -0.23 20.67
C GLY A 21 28.43 -0.28 20.63
N THR A 22 27.84 -1.06 21.51
CA THR A 22 26.45 -0.87 21.95
C THR A 22 26.38 0.43 22.76
N VAL A 23 25.92 1.50 22.14
CA VAL A 23 25.30 2.62 22.86
C VAL A 23 23.87 2.17 23.14
N PHE A 24 23.51 2.06 24.41
CA PHE A 24 22.11 1.99 24.79
C PHE A 24 21.52 3.38 24.52
N ALA A 25 20.81 3.53 23.41
CA ALA A 25 19.84 4.62 23.27
C ALA A 25 18.62 4.20 24.08
N ASP A 26 18.40 4.89 25.19
CA ASP A 26 17.10 4.99 25.85
C ASP A 26 16.25 5.89 24.95
N ASP A 27 15.57 5.31 23.96
CA ASP A 27 14.61 6.03 23.13
C ASP A 27 13.26 5.39 23.40
N THR A 28 12.44 6.05 24.22
CA THR A 28 11.03 5.71 24.27
C THR A 28 10.46 6.09 22.91
N ASP A 29 10.22 5.11 22.04
CA ASP A 29 9.48 5.25 20.79
C ASP A 29 8.07 5.79 21.09
N LEU A 30 7.98 7.12 21.26
CA LEU A 30 6.73 7.82 21.51
C LEU A 30 6.06 8.09 20.17
N ASN A 31 4.75 7.85 20.09
CA ASN A 31 3.97 8.20 18.90
C ASN A 31 3.65 9.71 18.88
N TRP A 32 3.35 10.26 17.70
CA TRP A 32 3.02 11.68 17.55
C TRP A 32 1.90 12.18 18.48
N THR A 33 0.95 11.32 18.88
CA THR A 33 -0.15 11.73 19.77
C THR A 33 0.19 11.74 21.24
N GLU A 34 1.28 11.07 21.63
CA GLU A 34 1.88 11.15 22.96
C GLU A 34 2.73 12.42 23.10
N PHE A 35 3.31 12.90 22.00
CA PHE A 35 3.96 14.21 21.94
C PHE A 35 2.95 15.37 21.93
N VAL A 36 1.87 15.26 21.15
CA VAL A 36 0.87 16.32 20.97
C VAL A 36 -0.43 15.97 21.69
N THR A 37 -0.48 16.23 22.99
CA THR A 37 -1.63 15.94 23.86
C THR A 37 -2.63 17.10 24.01
N ALA A 38 -2.30 18.27 23.49
CA ALA A 38 -3.17 19.45 23.47
C ALA A 38 -2.97 20.22 22.16
N MET A 39 -3.92 21.12 21.87
CA MET A 39 -3.80 22.01 20.71
C MET A 39 -2.48 22.78 20.76
N PRO A 40 -1.66 22.75 19.69
CA PRO A 40 -0.37 23.41 19.70
C PRO A 40 -0.54 24.94 19.63
N ASP A 41 0.38 25.68 20.26
CA ASP A 41 0.39 27.15 20.28
C ASP A 41 0.59 27.77 18.88
N SER A 42 1.13 26.99 17.93
CA SER A 42 1.34 27.37 16.54
C SER A 42 1.24 26.15 15.62
N GLY A 43 1.20 26.36 14.31
CA GLY A 43 1.19 25.25 13.34
C GLY A 43 -0.19 24.70 13.00
N TYR A 44 -1.25 25.07 13.73
CA TYR A 44 -2.64 24.75 13.44
C TYR A 44 -3.51 26.00 13.58
N LEU A 45 -4.11 26.46 12.47
CA LEU A 45 -4.98 27.64 12.46
C LEU A 45 -6.34 27.30 11.85
N GLU A 46 -7.40 27.40 12.64
CA GLU A 46 -8.79 27.21 12.17
C GLU A 46 -9.48 28.56 11.95
N ASP A 47 -10.08 28.77 10.78
CA ASP A 47 -10.84 29.96 10.45
C ASP A 47 -12.30 29.90 10.94
N ALA A 48 -13.05 30.99 10.80
CA ALA A 48 -14.45 31.06 11.24
C ALA A 48 -15.39 30.10 10.47
N SER A 49 -14.96 29.55 9.34
CA SER A 49 -15.69 28.55 8.53
C SER A 49 -15.29 27.12 8.87
N GLY A 50 -14.31 26.94 9.77
CA GLY A 50 -13.77 25.64 10.16
C GLY A 50 -12.70 25.09 9.20
N ASN A 51 -12.19 25.89 8.26
CA ASN A 51 -11.04 25.49 7.44
C ASN A 51 -9.76 25.61 8.25
N VAL A 52 -8.81 24.71 7.98
CA VAL A 52 -7.56 24.61 8.74
C VAL A 52 -6.37 24.89 7.84
N SER A 53 -5.43 25.69 8.33
CA SER A 53 -4.08 25.82 7.77
C SER A 53 -3.06 25.16 8.70
N ILE A 54 -2.21 24.30 8.13
CA ILE A 54 -1.19 23.56 8.89
C ILE A 54 0.20 23.94 8.38
N SER A 55 1.08 24.34 9.30
CA SER A 55 2.44 24.79 8.98
C SER A 55 3.54 24.12 9.80
N ALA A 56 3.19 23.14 10.64
CA ALA A 56 4.13 22.43 11.51
C ALA A 56 3.64 21.00 11.75
N PRO A 57 4.54 20.04 12.03
CA PRO A 57 4.17 18.64 12.24
C PRO A 57 3.23 18.45 13.43
N GLU A 58 3.36 19.24 14.49
CA GLU A 58 2.46 19.19 15.64
C GLU A 58 1.01 19.54 15.26
N GLY A 59 0.83 20.45 14.29
CA GLY A 59 -0.49 20.78 13.76
C GLY A 59 -1.10 19.64 12.97
N LEU A 60 -0.29 18.88 12.21
CA LEU A 60 -0.76 17.70 11.49
C LEU A 60 -1.09 16.56 12.45
N ALA A 61 -0.27 16.33 13.47
CA ALA A 61 -0.57 15.38 14.55
C ALA A 61 -1.84 15.75 15.31
N TRP A 62 -2.07 17.04 15.58
CA TRP A 62 -3.29 17.52 16.23
C TRP A 62 -4.53 17.25 15.37
N LEU A 63 -4.45 17.38 14.05
CA LEU A 63 -5.53 16.98 13.14
C LEU A 63 -5.88 15.49 13.30
N ALA A 64 -4.88 14.62 13.38
CA ALA A 64 -5.10 13.19 13.62
C ALA A 64 -5.82 12.94 14.96
N SER A 65 -5.42 13.64 16.03
CA SER A 65 -6.11 13.57 17.33
C SER A 65 -7.58 14.00 17.24
N LEU A 66 -7.88 15.10 16.53
CA LEU A 66 -9.25 15.60 16.36
C LEU A 66 -10.13 14.63 15.55
N VAL A 67 -9.60 14.08 14.47
CA VAL A 67 -10.35 13.12 13.65
C VAL A 67 -10.64 11.86 14.44
N ASN A 68 -9.66 11.35 15.17
CA ASN A 68 -9.77 10.10 15.92
C ASN A 68 -10.43 10.26 17.31
N GLY A 69 -10.65 11.48 17.80
CA GLY A 69 -11.15 11.73 19.15
C GLY A 69 -10.17 11.31 20.25
N LEU A 70 -8.87 11.44 19.98
CA LEU A 70 -7.82 11.18 20.96
C LEU A 70 -7.65 12.39 21.89
N ASN A 71 -6.87 12.25 22.95
CA ASN A 71 -6.48 13.37 23.82
C ASN A 71 -7.68 14.18 24.37
N GLY A 72 -8.74 13.45 24.74
CA GLY A 72 -9.96 14.01 25.32
C GLY A 72 -10.87 14.74 24.33
N GLN A 73 -10.59 14.65 23.02
CA GLN A 73 -11.38 15.30 21.98
C GLN A 73 -12.58 14.45 21.56
N THR A 74 -13.66 15.11 21.13
CA THR A 74 -14.75 14.44 20.42
C THR A 74 -14.35 14.25 18.95
N PRO A 75 -14.49 13.05 18.36
CA PRO A 75 -14.17 12.82 16.95
C PRO A 75 -14.85 13.83 16.00
N ASN A 76 -14.10 14.38 15.06
CA ASN A 76 -14.58 15.30 14.03
C ASN A 76 -14.07 14.88 12.64
N ASN A 77 -14.96 14.53 11.73
CA ASN A 77 -14.58 14.04 10.39
C ASN A 77 -14.26 15.15 9.36
N PHE A 78 -14.39 16.42 9.74
CA PHE A 78 -14.15 17.60 8.89
C PHE A 78 -15.00 17.68 7.62
N SER A 79 -16.17 17.02 7.56
CA SER A 79 -17.06 17.12 6.40
C SER A 79 -17.39 18.56 6.04
N GLY A 80 -17.22 18.90 4.75
CA GLY A 80 -17.46 20.25 4.21
C GLY A 80 -16.35 21.28 4.51
N ARG A 81 -15.28 20.90 5.20
CA ARG A 81 -14.14 21.77 5.54
C ARG A 81 -12.91 21.43 4.70
N THR A 82 -12.01 22.40 4.55
CA THR A 82 -10.73 22.23 3.86
C THR A 82 -9.56 22.38 4.83
N ILE A 83 -8.64 21.43 4.78
CA ILE A 83 -7.34 21.46 5.46
C ILE A 83 -6.29 21.74 4.39
N THR A 84 -5.42 22.72 4.59
CA THR A 84 -4.38 23.10 3.62
C THR A 84 -3.01 23.17 4.30
N LEU A 85 -2.00 22.54 3.70
CA LEU A 85 -0.61 22.75 4.13
C LEU A 85 -0.10 24.11 3.64
N THR A 86 0.51 24.87 4.53
CA THR A 86 1.12 26.16 4.20
C THR A 86 2.63 26.11 4.21
N GLU A 87 3.23 25.10 4.84
CA GLU A 87 4.67 24.82 4.85
C GLU A 87 4.95 23.34 4.62
N ASP A 88 6.20 23.04 4.27
CA ASP A 88 6.69 21.65 4.28
C ASP A 88 6.69 21.13 5.73
N ILE A 89 6.35 19.85 5.89
CA ILE A 89 6.17 19.20 7.19
C ILE A 89 7.17 18.06 7.32
N ASP A 90 8.07 18.15 8.30
CA ASP A 90 8.96 17.06 8.68
C ASP A 90 8.39 16.34 9.90
N LEU A 91 8.05 15.06 9.76
CA LEU A 91 7.48 14.24 10.84
C LEU A 91 8.56 13.60 11.75
N ASP A 92 9.83 13.94 11.55
CA ASP A 92 10.99 13.55 12.39
C ASP A 92 11.13 12.04 12.64
N GLY A 93 10.51 11.21 11.81
CA GLY A 93 10.56 9.74 11.93
C GLY A 93 9.76 9.16 13.10
N HIS A 94 9.08 9.98 13.91
CA HIS A 94 8.20 9.48 14.97
C HIS A 94 7.05 8.64 14.40
N ASP A 95 6.61 7.65 15.17
CA ASP A 95 5.52 6.78 14.77
C ASP A 95 4.24 7.59 14.53
N TRP A 96 3.73 7.48 13.30
CA TRP A 96 2.56 8.19 12.81
C TRP A 96 1.28 7.41 13.12
N ILE A 97 0.28 8.13 13.63
CA ILE A 97 -1.07 7.61 13.80
C ILE A 97 -1.93 8.05 12.61
N PRO A 98 -2.47 7.10 11.82
CA PRO A 98 -3.29 7.41 10.67
C PRO A 98 -4.46 8.34 10.99
N ILE A 99 -4.70 9.32 10.12
CA ILE A 99 -5.86 10.22 10.23
C ILE A 99 -7.12 9.43 9.82
N GLY A 100 -8.01 9.22 10.79
CA GLY A 100 -9.26 8.49 10.61
C GLY A 100 -9.08 6.97 10.61
N GLY A 101 -10.02 6.29 11.26
CA GLY A 101 -10.20 4.84 11.23
C GLY A 101 -11.62 4.46 10.81
N GLU A 102 -11.96 3.18 10.92
CA GLU A 102 -13.27 2.66 10.47
C GLU A 102 -14.46 3.39 11.09
N ALA A 103 -14.40 3.72 12.39
CA ALA A 103 -15.45 4.46 13.09
C ALA A 103 -15.30 6.00 13.00
N THR A 104 -14.14 6.50 12.59
CA THR A 104 -13.74 7.91 12.64
C THR A 104 -13.25 8.43 11.28
N ALA A 105 -13.81 7.89 10.19
CA ALA A 105 -13.34 8.16 8.84
C ALA A 105 -13.28 9.65 8.52
N PHE A 106 -12.21 10.08 7.86
CA PHE A 106 -12.07 11.46 7.40
C PHE A 106 -12.97 11.72 6.18
N SER A 107 -13.68 12.85 6.18
CA SER A 107 -14.62 13.24 5.11
C SER A 107 -14.44 14.69 4.63
N GLY A 108 -13.36 15.34 5.05
CA GLY A 108 -13.01 16.69 4.61
C GLY A 108 -12.29 16.73 3.26
N SER A 109 -11.79 17.91 2.92
CA SER A 109 -10.81 18.09 1.83
C SER A 109 -9.44 18.34 2.42
N PHE A 110 -8.42 17.60 1.97
CA PHE A 110 -7.03 17.82 2.35
C PHE A 110 -6.23 18.22 1.11
N ASP A 111 -5.66 19.43 1.15
CA ASP A 111 -4.85 19.99 0.09
C ASP A 111 -3.39 20.11 0.57
N GLY A 112 -2.53 19.24 0.06
CA GLY A 112 -1.09 19.33 0.33
C GLY A 112 -0.45 20.57 -0.28
N ASN A 113 -1.12 21.26 -1.21
CA ASN A 113 -0.74 22.57 -1.74
C ASN A 113 0.71 22.63 -2.27
N GLY A 114 1.20 21.50 -2.80
CA GLY A 114 2.57 21.38 -3.32
C GLY A 114 3.66 21.36 -2.25
N LYS A 115 3.29 21.23 -0.97
CA LYS A 115 4.20 21.04 0.16
C LYS A 115 4.52 19.56 0.34
N ASN A 116 5.68 19.29 0.92
CA ASN A 116 6.18 17.96 1.19
C ASN A 116 5.87 17.55 2.63
N ILE A 117 5.49 16.29 2.82
CA ILE A 117 5.52 15.62 4.12
C ILE A 117 6.68 14.63 4.07
N THR A 118 7.68 14.79 4.93
CA THR A 118 8.89 13.95 4.94
C THR A 118 9.03 13.19 6.24
N ASN A 119 9.85 12.13 6.21
CA ASN A 119 10.13 11.27 7.37
C ASN A 119 8.86 10.72 8.03
N MET A 120 7.82 10.44 7.23
CA MET A 120 6.63 9.78 7.74
C MET A 120 6.95 8.32 8.06
N ASN A 121 6.71 7.88 9.29
CA ASN A 121 6.92 6.49 9.68
C ASN A 121 5.61 5.90 10.20
N VAL A 122 4.94 5.08 9.39
CA VAL A 122 3.78 4.28 9.85
C VAL A 122 4.25 2.87 10.09
N ASN A 123 4.35 2.45 11.35
CA ASN A 123 4.75 1.10 11.72
C ASN A 123 3.70 0.45 12.62
N LEU A 124 2.73 -0.24 12.04
CA LEU A 124 1.63 -0.85 12.78
C LEU A 124 1.86 -2.34 12.99
N THR A 125 1.75 -2.79 14.24
CA THR A 125 1.79 -4.22 14.57
C THR A 125 0.45 -4.64 15.17
N SER A 126 -0.17 -5.67 14.61
CA SER A 126 -1.39 -6.27 15.15
C SER A 126 -1.11 -7.68 15.66
N TYR A 127 -1.76 -8.03 16.76
CA TYR A 127 -1.66 -9.36 17.39
C TYR A 127 -3.03 -10.04 17.49
N GLU A 128 -4.05 -9.46 16.86
CA GLU A 128 -5.45 -9.83 16.99
C GLU A 128 -6.05 -10.15 15.62
N SER A 129 -6.43 -11.40 15.39
CA SER A 129 -6.92 -11.89 14.09
C SER A 129 -8.34 -11.41 13.70
N THR A 130 -8.94 -10.47 14.45
CA THR A 130 -10.36 -10.07 14.34
C THR A 130 -10.57 -8.58 14.05
N GLY A 131 -9.50 -7.81 13.91
CA GLY A 131 -9.57 -6.38 13.58
C GLY A 131 -8.92 -6.05 12.24
N ASN A 132 -9.40 -5.00 11.59
CA ASN A 132 -8.76 -4.45 10.39
C ASN A 132 -7.67 -3.44 10.78
N VAL A 133 -6.57 -3.43 10.03
CA VAL A 133 -5.44 -2.49 10.21
C VAL A 133 -5.38 -1.56 9.00
N TYR A 134 -5.23 -0.26 9.24
CA TYR A 134 -5.24 0.79 8.22
C TYR A 134 -3.98 1.65 8.33
N ALA A 135 -2.97 1.42 7.49
CA ALA A 135 -1.68 2.11 7.51
C ALA A 135 -1.50 3.10 6.35
N GLY A 136 -1.31 4.38 6.69
CA GLY A 136 -1.09 5.48 5.75
C GLY A 136 -1.14 6.83 6.46
N LEU A 137 -0.94 7.94 5.73
CA LEU A 137 -1.23 9.28 6.26
C LEU A 137 -2.67 9.34 6.76
N PHE A 138 -3.61 8.84 5.95
CA PHE A 138 -4.99 8.57 6.31
C PHE A 138 -5.22 7.06 6.46
N GLY A 139 -5.89 6.65 7.54
CA GLY A 139 -6.31 5.26 7.69
C GLY A 139 -7.54 4.99 6.84
N VAL A 140 -8.63 5.68 7.14
CA VAL A 140 -9.91 5.58 6.41
C VAL A 140 -10.40 6.97 6.00
N ALA A 141 -10.66 7.14 4.70
CA ALA A 141 -11.27 8.33 4.15
C ALA A 141 -12.54 7.98 3.36
N VAL A 142 -13.64 8.68 3.65
CA VAL A 142 -14.96 8.43 3.04
C VAL A 142 -15.51 9.74 2.47
N ASN A 143 -15.79 9.75 1.16
CA ASN A 143 -16.22 10.94 0.41
C ASN A 143 -15.26 12.14 0.57
N ALA A 144 -14.00 11.88 0.87
CA ALA A 144 -12.97 12.90 1.05
C ALA A 144 -12.41 13.36 -0.31
N ASN A 145 -11.84 14.56 -0.33
CA ASN A 145 -11.06 15.06 -1.47
C ASN A 145 -9.61 15.27 -1.04
N LEU A 146 -8.73 14.35 -1.42
CA LEU A 146 -7.31 14.38 -1.11
C LEU A 146 -6.57 14.88 -2.35
N ARG A 147 -5.78 15.96 -2.26
CA ARG A 147 -5.12 16.50 -3.45
C ARG A 147 -3.76 17.15 -3.19
N ASN A 148 -2.91 17.13 -4.21
CA ASN A 148 -1.60 17.79 -4.20
C ASN A 148 -0.69 17.33 -3.05
N ILE A 149 -0.73 16.04 -2.72
CA ILE A 149 -0.04 15.46 -1.57
C ILE A 149 1.27 14.81 -2.05
N ILE A 150 2.38 15.19 -1.41
CA ILE A 150 3.72 14.66 -1.69
C ILE A 150 4.28 14.10 -0.39
N ILE A 151 4.58 12.80 -0.37
CA ILE A 151 5.05 12.10 0.85
C ILE A 151 6.33 11.33 0.59
N ASP A 152 7.26 11.42 1.53
CA ASP A 152 8.41 10.53 1.70
C ASP A 152 8.36 9.84 3.08
N GLY A 153 8.88 8.62 3.17
CA GLY A 153 8.86 7.84 4.41
C GLY A 153 8.65 6.34 4.22
N THR A 154 8.01 5.69 5.19
CA THR A 154 7.75 4.25 5.22
C THR A 154 6.36 3.93 5.77
N VAL A 155 5.72 2.92 5.18
CA VAL A 155 4.48 2.32 5.68
C VAL A 155 4.67 0.82 5.81
N SER A 156 4.63 0.32 7.04
CA SER A 156 4.75 -1.10 7.36
C SER A 156 3.60 -1.58 8.24
N ILE A 157 3.07 -2.75 7.91
CA ILE A 157 2.19 -3.53 8.78
C ILE A 157 2.88 -4.85 9.10
N SER A 158 2.86 -5.27 10.36
CA SER A 158 3.30 -6.60 10.77
C SER A 158 2.28 -7.30 11.68
N GLY A 159 2.30 -8.64 11.67
CA GLY A 159 1.50 -9.47 12.58
C GLY A 159 0.10 -9.86 12.06
N ASP A 160 -0.77 -10.22 13.00
CA ASP A 160 -2.06 -10.86 12.77
C ASP A 160 -3.24 -9.88 12.81
N ALA A 161 -4.10 -9.91 11.80
CA ALA A 161 -5.25 -9.04 11.57
C ALA A 161 -6.32 -9.77 10.74
N GLU A 162 -7.57 -9.30 10.75
CA GLU A 162 -8.57 -9.81 9.80
C GLU A 162 -8.19 -9.39 8.38
N LYS A 163 -7.93 -8.09 8.19
CA LYS A 163 -7.50 -7.49 6.93
C LYS A 163 -6.49 -6.38 7.17
N ASN A 164 -5.50 -6.30 6.29
CA ASN A 164 -4.52 -5.22 6.29
C ASN A 164 -4.72 -4.33 5.08
N PHE A 165 -4.71 -3.02 5.30
CA PHE A 165 -4.78 -2.00 4.27
C PHE A 165 -3.58 -1.08 4.42
N ALA A 166 -2.70 -1.04 3.43
CA ALA A 166 -1.53 -0.17 3.41
C ALA A 166 -1.50 0.67 2.14
N GLY A 167 -1.45 1.98 2.31
CA GLY A 167 -1.21 2.92 1.23
C GLY A 167 -0.64 4.22 1.77
N VAL A 168 0.40 4.75 1.13
CA VAL A 168 1.17 5.88 1.67
C VAL A 168 0.27 7.06 2.01
N ILE A 169 -0.65 7.41 1.11
CA ILE A 169 -1.59 8.51 1.36
C ILE A 169 -2.81 8.02 2.11
N VAL A 170 -3.42 6.90 1.68
CA VAL A 170 -4.67 6.42 2.28
C VAL A 170 -4.74 4.90 2.28
N ALA A 171 -4.93 4.28 3.43
CA ALA A 171 -5.11 2.83 3.49
C ALA A 171 -6.44 2.40 2.83
N TYR A 172 -7.54 3.09 3.16
CA TYR A 172 -8.87 2.78 2.62
C TYR A 172 -9.60 4.05 2.15
N LEU A 173 -9.84 4.17 0.85
CA LEU A 173 -10.57 5.28 0.25
C LEU A 173 -11.93 4.79 -0.28
N SER A 174 -13.02 5.36 0.21
CA SER A 174 -14.38 5.01 -0.24
C SER A 174 -15.16 6.23 -0.72
N GLY A 175 -15.47 6.27 -2.00
CA GLY A 175 -16.00 7.47 -2.67
C GLY A 175 -15.03 8.66 -2.60
N GLY A 176 -15.44 9.80 -3.14
CA GLY A 176 -14.59 10.99 -3.21
C GLY A 176 -13.45 10.86 -4.24
N SER A 177 -12.32 11.52 -3.99
CA SER A 177 -11.20 11.58 -4.93
C SER A 177 -9.83 11.71 -4.25
N LEU A 178 -8.81 11.19 -4.93
CA LEU A 178 -7.40 11.41 -4.65
C LEU A 178 -6.73 11.88 -5.95
N THR A 179 -6.23 13.11 -5.99
CA THR A 179 -5.68 13.72 -7.21
C THR A 179 -4.29 14.31 -7.02
N ALA A 180 -3.45 14.24 -8.06
CA ALA A 180 -2.11 14.83 -8.07
C ALA A 180 -1.27 14.42 -6.84
N ALA A 181 -1.12 13.12 -6.66
CA ALA A 181 -0.37 12.52 -5.57
C ALA A 181 1.01 12.06 -6.04
N SER A 182 2.03 12.20 -5.20
CA SER A 182 3.36 11.66 -5.47
C SER A 182 3.97 11.06 -4.20
N SER A 183 4.63 9.91 -4.33
CA SER A 183 5.33 9.29 -3.20
C SER A 183 6.58 8.53 -3.63
N GLN A 184 7.62 8.60 -2.80
CA GLN A 184 8.80 7.72 -2.86
C GLN A 184 8.84 6.71 -1.71
N ALA A 185 7.84 6.74 -0.82
CA ALA A 185 7.83 5.95 0.40
C ALA A 185 7.67 4.45 0.12
N ASP A 186 8.36 3.63 0.91
CA ASP A 186 8.25 2.17 0.81
C ASP A 186 6.98 1.67 1.51
N VAL A 187 6.35 0.64 0.94
CA VAL A 187 5.15 0.00 1.50
C VAL A 187 5.42 -1.48 1.73
N SER A 188 5.22 -1.96 2.95
CA SER A 188 5.38 -3.38 3.27
C SER A 188 4.23 -3.92 4.14
N ILE A 189 3.84 -5.17 3.87
CA ILE A 189 2.96 -5.94 4.76
C ILE A 189 3.65 -7.28 5.03
N ALA A 190 4.01 -7.51 6.29
CA ALA A 190 4.56 -8.75 6.82
C ALA A 190 3.49 -9.47 7.68
N ALA A 191 2.54 -10.13 7.03
CA ALA A 191 1.35 -10.70 7.65
C ALA A 191 1.53 -12.16 8.08
N GLY A 192 0.89 -12.55 9.20
CA GLY A 192 0.85 -13.93 9.69
C GLY A 192 -0.35 -14.72 9.14
N SER A 193 -1.47 -14.67 9.86
CA SER A 193 -2.70 -15.45 9.66
C SER A 193 -3.86 -14.69 8.98
N ASN A 194 -3.53 -13.62 8.25
CA ASN A 194 -4.52 -12.63 7.83
C ASN A 194 -5.28 -13.09 6.60
N LYS A 195 -6.57 -12.75 6.48
CA LYS A 195 -7.37 -13.22 5.34
C LYS A 195 -7.07 -12.43 4.07
N GLU A 196 -6.84 -11.13 4.20
CA GLU A 196 -6.64 -10.23 3.05
C GLU A 196 -5.62 -9.14 3.36
N ASN A 197 -4.63 -8.98 2.49
CA ASN A 197 -3.62 -7.94 2.55
C ASN A 197 -3.72 -7.06 1.30
N TYR A 198 -3.93 -5.77 1.49
CA TYR A 198 -4.12 -4.78 0.44
C TYR A 198 -3.01 -3.74 0.50
N ALA A 199 -1.96 -3.89 -0.31
CA ALA A 199 -0.88 -2.91 -0.41
C ALA A 199 -0.95 -2.18 -1.74
N GLY A 200 -1.11 -0.86 -1.66
CA GLY A 200 -0.96 0.03 -2.80
C GLY A 200 0.09 1.09 -2.53
N GLY A 201 0.86 1.48 -3.54
CA GLY A 201 1.87 2.51 -3.33
C GLY A 201 1.28 3.88 -2.93
N ILE A 202 0.04 4.14 -3.32
CA ILE A 202 -0.69 5.36 -2.98
C ILE A 202 -1.91 5.07 -2.10
N ALA A 203 -2.74 4.11 -2.50
CA ALA A 203 -3.94 3.72 -1.77
C ALA A 203 -4.00 2.21 -1.54
N GLY A 204 -4.26 1.72 -0.33
CA GLY A 204 -4.38 0.26 -0.12
C GLY A 204 -5.61 -0.32 -0.85
N TYR A 205 -6.76 0.31 -0.64
CA TYR A 205 -8.04 -0.09 -1.20
C TYR A 205 -8.82 1.12 -1.73
N ASN A 206 -9.22 1.07 -2.99
CA ASN A 206 -10.08 2.07 -3.62
C ASN A 206 -11.48 1.50 -3.82
N LYS A 207 -12.48 2.00 -3.08
CA LYS A 207 -13.89 1.61 -3.18
C LYS A 207 -14.71 2.70 -3.84
N GLY A 208 -14.95 2.59 -5.14
CA GLY A 208 -15.80 3.51 -5.89
C GLY A 208 -15.31 4.97 -5.94
N ALA A 209 -14.06 5.25 -5.53
CA ALA A 209 -13.46 6.59 -5.63
C ALA A 209 -12.64 6.73 -6.92
N THR A 210 -12.18 7.96 -7.19
CA THR A 210 -11.30 8.27 -8.32
C THR A 210 -9.89 8.60 -7.83
N ILE A 211 -8.91 7.85 -8.31
CA ILE A 211 -7.48 8.15 -8.19
C ILE A 211 -7.01 8.68 -9.55
N ASP A 212 -6.52 9.92 -9.60
CA ASP A 212 -6.16 10.62 -10.84
C ASP A 212 -4.82 11.34 -10.73
N GLY A 213 -3.90 11.07 -11.66
CA GLY A 213 -2.60 11.75 -11.68
C GLY A 213 -1.70 11.37 -10.50
N ALA A 214 -1.73 10.10 -10.08
CA ALA A 214 -0.88 9.60 -9.01
C ALA A 214 0.46 9.07 -9.56
N MET A 215 1.55 9.35 -8.86
CA MET A 215 2.89 8.87 -9.19
C MET A 215 3.52 8.16 -7.99
N LYS A 216 4.03 6.95 -8.22
CA LYS A 216 4.73 6.19 -7.18
C LYS A 216 6.10 5.74 -7.66
N PHE A 217 7.09 5.85 -6.77
CA PHE A 217 8.44 5.32 -6.88
C PHE A 217 8.82 4.58 -5.59
N GLY A 218 9.73 3.62 -5.65
CA GLY A 218 10.23 2.91 -4.47
C GLY A 218 9.94 1.41 -4.51
N ILE A 219 9.73 0.82 -3.33
CA ILE A 219 9.47 -0.61 -3.18
C ILE A 219 8.06 -0.82 -2.59
N LEU A 220 7.36 -1.82 -3.11
CA LEU A 220 6.12 -2.32 -2.56
C LEU A 220 6.16 -3.84 -2.45
N GLU A 221 6.08 -4.34 -1.21
CA GLU A 221 6.21 -5.77 -0.93
C GLU A 221 5.11 -6.25 0.01
N ILE A 222 4.41 -7.31 -0.39
CA ILE A 222 3.63 -8.13 0.54
C ILE A 222 4.37 -9.45 0.71
N TYR A 223 4.68 -9.75 1.96
CA TYR A 223 5.17 -11.04 2.39
C TYR A 223 4.23 -11.60 3.46
N SER A 224 3.59 -12.73 3.21
CA SER A 224 2.78 -13.40 4.23
C SER A 224 3.40 -14.73 4.61
N LEU A 225 3.64 -14.90 5.91
CA LEU A 225 4.12 -16.12 6.54
C LEU A 225 2.96 -16.79 7.23
N MET A 226 2.43 -17.87 6.67
CA MET A 226 1.52 -18.73 7.42
C MET A 226 2.31 -19.33 8.60
N VAL A 227 2.10 -18.82 9.82
CA VAL A 227 2.67 -19.40 11.04
C VAL A 227 1.76 -20.54 11.49
N GLY A 228 2.03 -21.74 10.96
CA GLY A 228 1.53 -23.01 11.46
C GLY A 228 0.05 -23.31 11.22
N ASP A 229 -0.26 -24.01 10.14
CA ASP A 229 -0.82 -25.37 10.24
C ASP A 229 -0.49 -26.17 8.97
N SER A 230 -0.34 -27.46 9.18
CA SER A 230 -0.14 -28.60 8.30
C SER A 230 -0.56 -28.41 6.84
N ALA A 231 0.28 -28.91 5.93
CA ALA A 231 -0.07 -29.20 4.54
C ALA A 231 -1.38 -30.01 4.45
N GLY A 232 -2.51 -29.31 4.41
CA GLY A 232 -3.82 -29.87 4.15
C GLY A 232 -3.96 -30.06 2.66
N THR A 233 -4.03 -31.31 2.23
CA THR A 233 -4.39 -31.71 0.86
C THR A 233 -5.84 -31.28 0.58
N GLY A 234 -6.06 -29.99 0.30
CA GLY A 234 -7.31 -29.46 -0.20
C GLY A 234 -7.44 -29.76 -1.69
N SER A 235 -8.58 -30.29 -2.10
CA SER A 235 -8.95 -30.42 -3.51
C SER A 235 -8.98 -29.04 -4.17
N PHE A 236 -8.48 -28.93 -5.41
CA PHE A 236 -8.53 -27.71 -6.24
C PHE A 236 -9.96 -27.16 -6.48
N ASP A 237 -11.01 -27.92 -6.11
CA ASP A 237 -12.42 -27.52 -6.24
C ASP A 237 -12.95 -26.63 -5.09
N ASP A 238 -12.21 -26.43 -4.00
CA ASP A 238 -12.60 -25.53 -2.90
C ASP A 238 -12.08 -24.10 -3.12
N LEU A 239 -12.54 -23.45 -4.19
CA LEU A 239 -12.25 -22.02 -4.52
C LEU A 239 -12.89 -21.02 -3.52
N TYR A 240 -13.35 -21.50 -2.37
CA TYR A 240 -13.98 -20.70 -1.31
C TYR A 240 -13.72 -21.32 0.09
N SER A 241 -12.49 -21.80 0.34
CA SER A 241 -12.08 -22.12 1.71
C SER A 241 -11.80 -20.82 2.48
N PRO A 242 -12.32 -20.64 3.71
CA PRO A 242 -12.12 -19.44 4.53
C PRO A 242 -10.66 -19.21 5.00
N ASP A 243 -9.74 -20.13 4.66
CA ASP A 243 -8.35 -20.16 5.14
C ASP A 243 -7.31 -19.71 4.08
N ILE A 244 -7.74 -19.35 2.86
CA ILE A 244 -6.81 -18.87 1.81
C ILE A 244 -6.54 -17.38 2.00
N ILE A 245 -5.27 -17.03 2.21
CA ILE A 245 -4.78 -15.65 2.29
C ILE A 245 -4.79 -15.02 0.91
N ASN A 246 -5.33 -13.80 0.79
CA ASN A 246 -5.31 -13.03 -0.46
C ASN A 246 -4.37 -11.83 -0.32
N ASN A 247 -3.38 -11.74 -1.21
CA ASN A 247 -2.39 -10.66 -1.22
C ASN A 247 -2.56 -9.81 -2.47
N PHE A 248 -2.93 -8.55 -2.32
CA PHE A 248 -3.18 -7.61 -3.41
C PHE A 248 -2.12 -6.50 -3.39
N ALA A 249 -1.13 -6.61 -4.27
CA ALA A 249 -0.03 -5.67 -4.42
C ALA A 249 -0.18 -4.87 -5.72
N GLY A 250 -0.31 -3.55 -5.62
CA GLY A 250 -0.42 -2.66 -6.77
C GLY A 250 0.42 -1.39 -6.64
N GLY A 251 1.11 -0.98 -7.71
CA GLY A 251 1.93 0.24 -7.65
C GLY A 251 1.15 1.50 -7.26
N ILE A 252 -0.12 1.62 -7.68
CA ILE A 252 -1.01 2.72 -7.27
C ILE A 252 -2.00 2.24 -6.21
N THR A 253 -2.76 1.17 -6.47
CA THR A 253 -3.71 0.62 -5.51
C THR A 253 -3.69 -0.89 -5.39
N GLY A 254 -3.74 -1.44 -4.19
CA GLY A 254 -3.78 -2.90 -4.01
C GLY A 254 -5.05 -3.49 -4.65
N PHE A 255 -6.20 -2.91 -4.32
CA PHE A 255 -7.49 -3.34 -4.87
C PHE A 255 -8.31 -2.14 -5.34
N ASN A 256 -8.86 -2.23 -6.55
CA ASN A 256 -9.78 -1.25 -7.10
C ASN A 256 -11.17 -1.87 -7.23
N ASP A 257 -12.08 -1.54 -6.32
CA ASP A 257 -13.45 -2.04 -6.27
C ASP A 257 -14.43 -1.02 -6.81
N SER A 258 -14.91 -1.23 -8.05
CA SER A 258 -15.84 -0.33 -8.73
C SER A 258 -15.36 1.14 -8.86
N GLY A 259 -14.08 1.40 -8.57
CA GLY A 259 -13.45 2.72 -8.63
C GLY A 259 -12.75 2.99 -9.95
N GLN A 260 -12.15 4.18 -10.07
CA GLN A 260 -11.36 4.60 -11.22
C GLN A 260 -9.92 4.89 -10.80
N VAL A 261 -8.96 4.35 -11.55
CA VAL A 261 -7.54 4.71 -11.45
C VAL A 261 -7.12 5.20 -12.82
N LYS A 262 -6.72 6.46 -12.93
CA LYS A 262 -6.40 7.04 -14.24
C LYS A 262 -5.23 8.00 -14.24
N ASN A 263 -4.63 8.19 -15.42
CA ASN A 263 -3.51 9.10 -15.66
C ASN A 263 -2.36 8.91 -14.66
N SER A 264 -2.16 7.70 -14.15
CA SER A 264 -1.26 7.42 -13.03
C SER A 264 -0.08 6.57 -13.47
N SER A 265 1.06 6.72 -12.81
CA SER A 265 2.28 6.00 -13.16
C SER A 265 2.96 5.40 -11.94
N ALA A 266 3.42 4.17 -12.05
CA ALA A 266 4.14 3.48 -11.00
C ALA A 266 5.52 3.01 -11.51
N TYR A 267 6.54 3.27 -10.70
CA TYR A 267 7.93 2.96 -10.99
C TYR A 267 8.56 2.05 -9.93
N ASP A 268 7.74 1.18 -9.35
CA ASP A 268 8.10 0.37 -8.19
C ASP A 268 8.60 -1.03 -8.54
N LEU A 269 9.39 -1.58 -7.62
CA LEU A 269 9.50 -3.02 -7.45
C LEU A 269 8.26 -3.51 -6.69
N ILE A 270 7.43 -4.33 -7.33
CA ILE A 270 6.16 -4.81 -6.78
C ILE A 270 6.24 -6.32 -6.59
N SER A 271 6.00 -6.79 -5.37
CA SER A 271 5.98 -8.21 -5.02
C SER A 271 4.77 -8.58 -4.17
N ALA A 272 4.07 -9.65 -4.54
CA ALA A 272 3.15 -10.36 -3.66
C ALA A 272 3.65 -11.80 -3.48
N SER A 273 4.09 -12.16 -2.27
CA SER A 273 4.67 -13.47 -2.01
C SER A 273 4.11 -14.16 -0.77
N SER A 274 3.50 -15.33 -0.98
CA SER A 274 2.95 -16.17 0.10
C SER A 274 2.63 -17.58 -0.39
N ASN A 275 2.86 -18.57 0.46
CA ASN A 275 2.50 -19.97 0.20
C ASN A 275 1.04 -20.25 0.59
N ASN A 276 0.40 -21.26 -0.02
CA ASN A 276 -1.00 -21.63 0.25
C ASN A 276 -1.96 -20.42 0.14
N SER A 277 -1.69 -19.53 -0.82
CA SER A 277 -2.30 -18.21 -0.91
C SER A 277 -2.63 -17.84 -2.35
N TRP A 278 -3.41 -16.78 -2.52
CA TRP A 278 -3.60 -16.13 -3.81
C TRP A 278 -2.85 -14.81 -3.83
N ASN A 279 -1.86 -14.71 -4.71
CA ASN A 279 -0.97 -13.57 -4.82
C ASN A 279 -1.30 -12.78 -6.10
N PHE A 280 -1.77 -11.56 -5.94
CA PHE A 280 -2.20 -10.66 -7.02
C PHE A 280 -1.24 -9.46 -7.09
N ALA A 281 -0.26 -9.54 -7.98
CA ALA A 281 0.69 -8.46 -8.23
C ALA A 281 0.37 -7.77 -9.56
N GLY A 282 0.17 -6.45 -9.52
CA GLY A 282 -0.02 -5.65 -10.72
C GLY A 282 0.76 -4.36 -10.71
N GLY A 283 1.31 -3.98 -11.86
CA GLY A 283 2.12 -2.75 -11.95
C GLY A 283 1.38 -1.49 -11.54
N ILE A 284 0.06 -1.42 -11.76
CA ILE A 284 -0.80 -0.30 -11.34
C ILE A 284 -1.76 -0.74 -10.23
N VAL A 285 -2.46 -1.85 -10.45
CA VAL A 285 -3.45 -2.37 -9.50
C VAL A 285 -3.24 -3.85 -9.19
N GLY A 286 -3.30 -4.29 -7.94
CA GLY A 286 -3.21 -5.72 -7.64
C GLY A 286 -4.39 -6.48 -8.26
N LYS A 287 -5.62 -6.02 -7.97
CA LYS A 287 -6.85 -6.50 -8.62
C LYS A 287 -7.79 -5.36 -9.00
N ASN A 288 -8.24 -5.35 -10.25
CA ASN A 288 -9.30 -4.48 -10.73
C ASN A 288 -10.65 -5.22 -10.70
N ASN A 289 -11.48 -4.95 -9.71
CA ASN A 289 -12.79 -5.56 -9.53
C ASN A 289 -13.91 -4.63 -10.00
N ALA A 290 -14.51 -4.92 -11.16
CA ALA A 290 -15.59 -4.12 -11.75
C ALA A 290 -15.29 -2.60 -11.91
N GLY A 291 -14.02 -2.20 -11.76
CA GLY A 291 -13.57 -0.82 -11.88
C GLY A 291 -12.96 -0.50 -13.25
N ARG A 292 -12.39 0.69 -13.37
CA ARG A 292 -11.73 1.19 -14.59
C ARG A 292 -10.30 1.62 -14.29
N VAL A 293 -9.35 1.07 -15.05
CA VAL A 293 -7.96 1.52 -15.06
C VAL A 293 -7.68 2.13 -16.43
N GLU A 294 -7.31 3.40 -16.48
CA GLU A 294 -7.25 4.15 -17.74
C GLU A 294 -6.00 5.02 -17.85
N ALA A 295 -5.31 4.98 -19.00
CA ALA A 295 -4.18 5.87 -19.26
C ALA A 295 -3.07 5.78 -18.19
N CYS A 296 -2.79 4.57 -17.70
CA CYS A 296 -1.79 4.33 -16.67
C CYS A 296 -0.52 3.69 -17.24
N THR A 297 0.64 3.98 -16.65
CA THR A 297 1.94 3.44 -17.07
C THR A 297 2.70 2.80 -15.92
N ALA A 298 3.07 1.52 -16.06
CA ALA A 298 3.98 0.84 -15.15
C ALA A 298 5.35 0.69 -15.83
N ALA A 299 6.44 1.19 -15.24
CA ALA A 299 7.76 1.18 -15.90
C ALA A 299 8.94 1.21 -14.92
N ILE A 300 10.15 0.84 -15.38
CA ILE A 300 11.42 1.00 -14.62
C ILE A 300 11.45 0.18 -13.30
N GLY A 301 10.56 -0.80 -13.15
CA GLY A 301 10.52 -1.73 -12.03
C GLY A 301 10.26 -3.17 -12.48
N SER A 302 9.71 -3.97 -11.59
CA SER A 302 9.27 -5.34 -11.89
C SER A 302 8.04 -5.72 -11.09
N VAL A 303 7.23 -6.61 -11.66
CA VAL A 303 6.05 -7.17 -11.01
C VAL A 303 6.27 -8.66 -10.81
N ARG A 304 6.31 -9.10 -9.56
CA ARG A 304 6.51 -10.50 -9.16
C ARG A 304 5.34 -11.00 -8.33
N SER A 305 4.84 -12.18 -8.66
CA SER A 305 3.90 -12.94 -7.84
C SER A 305 4.51 -14.31 -7.58
N ASP A 306 4.69 -14.69 -6.31
CA ASP A 306 5.45 -15.88 -5.96
C ASP A 306 4.88 -16.64 -4.77
N GLY A 307 4.74 -17.95 -4.87
CA GLY A 307 4.20 -18.74 -3.78
C GLY A 307 3.99 -20.19 -4.16
N ASN A 308 4.21 -21.08 -3.21
CA ASN A 308 4.00 -22.51 -3.39
C ASN A 308 2.59 -22.92 -3.02
N SER A 309 2.08 -23.97 -3.67
CA SER A 309 0.79 -24.58 -3.39
C SER A 309 -0.36 -23.53 -3.40
N GLY A 310 -0.30 -22.59 -4.34
CA GLY A 310 -1.19 -21.43 -4.41
C GLY A 310 -1.47 -20.93 -5.83
N MET A 311 -2.02 -19.73 -5.93
CA MET A 311 -2.31 -19.06 -7.20
C MET A 311 -1.47 -17.78 -7.29
N ASN A 312 -0.65 -17.66 -8.32
CA ASN A 312 0.22 -16.50 -8.51
C ASN A 312 -0.17 -15.76 -9.79
N TYR A 313 -0.74 -14.57 -9.65
CA TYR A 313 -1.17 -13.70 -10.74
C TYR A 313 -0.27 -12.47 -10.80
N ALA A 314 0.55 -12.37 -11.84
CA ALA A 314 1.40 -11.22 -12.11
C ALA A 314 0.99 -10.55 -13.43
N GLY A 315 0.66 -9.26 -13.38
CA GLY A 315 0.29 -8.49 -14.57
C GLY A 315 0.98 -7.14 -14.66
N GLY A 316 1.39 -6.75 -15.86
CA GLY A 316 2.05 -5.46 -16.05
C GLY A 316 1.20 -4.24 -15.62
N THR A 317 -0.12 -4.30 -15.79
CA THR A 317 -1.06 -3.32 -15.24
C THR A 317 -1.84 -3.88 -14.05
N SER A 318 -2.35 -5.11 -14.16
CA SER A 318 -3.24 -5.70 -13.16
C SER A 318 -2.94 -7.17 -12.90
N GLY A 319 -2.84 -7.63 -11.65
CA GLY A 319 -2.76 -9.08 -11.37
C GLY A 319 -3.98 -9.82 -11.94
N VAL A 320 -5.19 -9.40 -11.51
CA VAL A 320 -6.46 -9.88 -12.08
C VAL A 320 -7.38 -8.72 -12.46
N ASN A 321 -7.97 -8.79 -13.65
CA ASN A 321 -8.95 -7.82 -14.14
C ASN A 321 -10.33 -8.47 -14.34
N THR A 322 -11.35 -7.96 -13.66
CA THR A 322 -12.78 -8.24 -13.95
C THR A 322 -13.53 -7.00 -14.44
N GLY A 323 -12.87 -5.84 -14.46
CA GLY A 323 -13.40 -4.57 -14.97
C GLY A 323 -12.84 -4.20 -16.33
N SER A 324 -12.50 -2.93 -16.52
CA SER A 324 -11.92 -2.41 -17.77
C SER A 324 -10.50 -1.88 -17.58
N ILE A 325 -9.61 -2.24 -18.50
CA ILE A 325 -8.27 -1.66 -18.66
C ILE A 325 -8.22 -0.98 -20.03
N LEU A 326 -7.86 0.30 -20.05
CA LEU A 326 -7.91 1.14 -21.23
C LEU A 326 -6.63 1.98 -21.36
N ASP A 327 -6.05 2.05 -22.55
CA ASP A 327 -4.92 2.95 -22.84
C ASP A 327 -3.73 2.79 -21.86
N CYS A 328 -3.52 1.58 -21.33
CA CYS A 328 -2.47 1.32 -20.34
C CYS A 328 -1.19 0.77 -20.99
N SER A 329 -0.05 1.11 -20.40
CA SER A 329 1.27 0.70 -20.90
C SER A 329 2.06 -0.01 -19.81
N ASN A 330 2.67 -1.13 -20.14
CA ASN A 330 3.61 -1.82 -19.26
C ASN A 330 5.02 -1.88 -19.87
N PHE A 331 5.98 -1.45 -19.07
CA PHE A 331 7.43 -1.53 -19.28
C PHE A 331 8.15 -2.07 -18.03
N ASN A 332 7.45 -2.83 -17.19
CA ASN A 332 8.05 -3.66 -16.16
C ASN A 332 8.25 -5.09 -16.67
N SER A 333 9.26 -5.79 -16.16
CA SER A 333 9.30 -7.25 -16.29
C SER A 333 8.20 -7.85 -15.42
N VAL A 334 7.58 -8.93 -15.90
CA VAL A 334 6.47 -9.60 -15.19
C VAL A 334 6.82 -11.07 -15.01
N GLU A 335 6.75 -11.54 -13.77
CA GLU A 335 7.12 -12.90 -13.37
C GLU A 335 6.07 -13.47 -12.39
N ALA A 336 5.65 -14.70 -12.65
CA ALA A 336 4.84 -15.50 -11.72
C ALA A 336 5.52 -16.85 -11.48
N THR A 337 5.80 -17.22 -10.23
CA THR A 337 6.54 -18.45 -9.86
C THR A 337 5.90 -19.22 -8.72
N GLY A 338 6.10 -20.53 -8.68
CA GLY A 338 5.62 -21.43 -7.63
C GLY A 338 6.10 -22.87 -7.87
N ASP A 339 5.74 -23.78 -6.97
CA ASP A 339 6.01 -25.22 -7.08
C ASP A 339 5.10 -25.92 -8.11
N ASP A 340 5.30 -27.23 -8.30
CA ASP A 340 4.48 -28.08 -9.18
C ASP A 340 2.99 -28.17 -8.77
N LEU A 341 2.63 -27.66 -7.58
CA LEU A 341 1.26 -27.58 -7.08
C LEU A 341 0.63 -26.19 -7.29
N SER A 342 1.37 -25.25 -7.88
CA SER A 342 0.94 -23.86 -8.05
C SER A 342 0.40 -23.59 -9.44
N LEU A 343 -0.49 -22.61 -9.55
CA LEU A 343 -0.91 -22.05 -10.84
C LEU A 343 -0.35 -20.64 -11.00
N ASN A 344 0.56 -20.50 -11.95
CA ASN A 344 1.30 -19.27 -12.20
C ASN A 344 0.83 -18.60 -13.50
N TYR A 345 0.38 -17.36 -13.41
CA TYR A 345 -0.14 -16.58 -14.53
C TYR A 345 0.61 -15.26 -14.63
N ALA A 346 1.51 -15.17 -15.62
CA ALA A 346 2.23 -13.95 -15.97
C ALA A 346 1.68 -13.37 -17.27
N GLY A 347 1.28 -12.09 -17.26
CA GLY A 347 0.80 -11.41 -18.46
C GLY A 347 1.26 -9.96 -18.57
N GLY A 348 1.54 -9.51 -19.79
CA GLY A 348 2.09 -8.17 -20.01
C GLY A 348 1.16 -7.02 -19.63
N ILE A 349 -0.16 -7.24 -19.61
CA ILE A 349 -1.14 -6.26 -19.12
C ILE A 349 -1.88 -6.81 -17.91
N ALA A 350 -2.47 -8.00 -18.02
CA ALA A 350 -3.12 -8.67 -16.91
C ALA A 350 -2.59 -10.09 -16.74
N GLY A 351 -2.39 -10.53 -15.50
CA GLY A 351 -2.07 -11.94 -15.21
C GLY A 351 -3.24 -12.84 -15.63
N ILE A 352 -4.45 -12.49 -15.21
CA ILE A 352 -5.71 -13.01 -15.78
C ILE A 352 -6.68 -11.88 -16.08
N ASN A 353 -7.40 -12.02 -17.21
CA ASN A 353 -8.44 -11.10 -17.62
C ASN A 353 -9.79 -11.81 -17.79
N TYR A 354 -10.79 -11.39 -17.01
CA TYR A 354 -12.20 -11.72 -17.15
C TYR A 354 -13.05 -10.55 -17.65
N GLY A 355 -12.46 -9.36 -17.75
CA GLY A 355 -13.11 -8.14 -18.23
C GLY A 355 -12.63 -7.70 -19.61
N GLU A 356 -12.58 -6.39 -19.83
CA GLU A 356 -12.16 -5.80 -21.10
C GLU A 356 -10.76 -5.20 -21.00
N ILE A 357 -9.92 -5.45 -22.01
CA ILE A 357 -8.65 -4.76 -22.22
C ILE A 357 -8.68 -4.14 -23.61
N THR A 358 -8.49 -2.83 -23.68
CA THR A 358 -8.56 -2.07 -24.94
C THR A 358 -7.38 -1.10 -25.04
N ARG A 359 -6.79 -0.99 -26.24
CA ARG A 359 -5.68 -0.06 -26.57
C ARG A 359 -4.52 -0.07 -25.57
N SER A 360 -4.23 -1.24 -24.98
CA SER A 360 -3.15 -1.39 -24.00
C SER A 360 -2.01 -2.22 -24.59
N PHE A 361 -0.77 -1.91 -24.22
CA PHE A 361 0.39 -2.62 -24.73
C PHE A 361 1.45 -2.91 -23.66
N SER A 362 2.20 -3.99 -23.87
CA SER A 362 3.36 -4.36 -23.06
C SER A 362 4.60 -4.39 -23.95
N GLY A 363 5.64 -3.67 -23.56
CA GLY A 363 6.91 -3.56 -24.29
C GLY A 363 8.02 -4.53 -23.85
N ASN A 364 7.76 -5.39 -22.86
CA ASN A 364 8.81 -6.08 -22.08
C ASN A 364 8.75 -7.61 -22.09
N THR A 365 9.82 -8.23 -21.55
CA THR A 365 9.96 -9.67 -21.34
C THR A 365 8.97 -10.18 -20.28
N LEU A 366 8.29 -11.28 -20.62
CA LEU A 366 7.41 -12.03 -19.73
C LEU A 366 8.05 -13.38 -19.43
N THR A 367 8.11 -13.75 -18.16
CA THR A 367 8.66 -15.04 -17.73
C THR A 367 7.57 -15.81 -16.98
N PRO A 368 6.87 -16.76 -17.64
CA PRO A 368 6.03 -17.72 -16.93
C PRO A 368 6.93 -18.76 -16.24
N GLY A 369 6.70 -18.99 -14.95
CA GLY A 369 7.36 -20.03 -14.14
C GLY A 369 6.74 -21.40 -14.30
#